data_AF-A0A7C7RU84-F1
#
_entry.id   AF-A0A7C7RU84-F1
#
_cell.length_a   1.000
_cell.length_b   1.000
_cell.length_c   1.000
_cell.angle_alpha   90.00
_cell.angle_beta   90.00
_cell.angle_gamma   90.00
#
_symmetry.space_group_name_H-M   'P 1'
#
loop_
_entity.id
_entity.type
_entity.pdbx_description
1 polymer ?
#
loop_
_entity_poly.entity_id
_entity_poly.type
_entity_poly.pdbx_seq_one_letter_code
_entity_poly.pdbx_strand_id
1 'polypeptide(L)'
;MKHLKVLTGLFVLVWISMGQVTTASAGAVLQDLENALMCKCDDKCGKVLLNCTCSTSDKTRAKFSKMLESGLTVDQIIKMQVDEYGETVLSAPSKFGFNLTAWLTPFVALVAGGFGVRKVLLACVGKKDDSDSAEAPGAETEISGKYSKRLKDELDGIEL
;
A
#
# COMPACT_ATOMS: atom_id res chain seq x y z
N MET A 1 28.02 -3.70 20.06
CA MET A 1 27.69 -2.63 21.03
C MET A 1 27.58 -1.23 20.42
N LYS A 2 28.44 -0.82 19.47
CA LYS A 2 28.31 0.49 18.78
C LYS A 2 27.01 0.63 17.97
N HIS A 3 26.63 -0.40 17.20
CA HIS A 3 25.37 -0.40 16.42
C HIS A 3 24.10 -0.35 17.29
N LEU A 4 24.13 -0.90 18.51
CA LEU A 4 23.00 -0.88 19.45
C LEU A 4 22.76 0.54 20.03
N LYS A 5 23.84 1.29 20.31
CA LYS A 5 23.80 2.70 20.74
C LYS A 5 23.34 3.63 19.62
N VAL A 6 23.74 3.36 18.37
CA VAL A 6 23.29 4.12 17.19
C VAL A 6 21.80 3.88 16.92
N LEU A 7 21.33 2.63 17.03
CA LEU A 7 19.92 2.28 16.90
C LEU A 7 19.04 2.90 17.99
N THR A 8 19.49 2.93 19.25
CA THR A 8 18.76 3.59 20.34
C THR A 8 18.74 5.11 20.21
N GLY A 9 19.85 5.72 19.77
CA GLY A 9 19.90 7.15 19.47
C GLY A 9 18.96 7.56 18.33
N LEU A 10 18.88 6.74 17.28
CA LEU A 10 17.97 6.97 16.15
C LEU A 10 16.50 6.84 16.58
N PHE A 11 16.18 5.89 17.45
CA PHE A 11 14.82 5.69 17.97
C PHE A 11 14.35 6.86 18.85
N VAL A 12 15.24 7.42 19.68
CA VAL A 12 14.94 8.60 20.52
C VAL A 12 14.79 9.87 19.70
N LEU A 13 15.59 10.05 18.63
CA LEU A 13 15.44 11.16 17.69
C LEU A 13 14.12 11.10 16.91
N VAL A 14 13.69 9.91 16.53
CA VAL A 14 12.37 9.68 15.90
C VAL A 14 11.23 9.95 16.87
N TRP A 15 11.36 9.60 18.15
CA TRP A 15 10.35 9.87 19.19
C TRP A 15 10.18 11.36 19.49
N ILE A 16 11.27 12.14 19.51
CA ILE A 16 11.23 13.59 19.75
C ILE A 16 10.55 14.33 18.58
N SER A 17 10.63 13.81 17.36
CA SER A 17 9.94 14.39 16.21
C SER A 17 8.42 14.21 16.23
N MET A 18 7.88 13.25 17.00
CA MET A 18 6.44 12.97 17.08
C MET A 18 5.68 13.92 18.02
N GLY A 19 6.38 14.72 18.82
CA GLY A 19 5.79 15.51 19.91
C GLY A 19 5.19 16.87 19.54
N GLN A 20 5.18 17.26 18.26
CA GLN A 20 4.61 18.55 17.84
C GLN A 20 3.08 18.41 17.68
N VAL A 21 2.36 18.48 18.79
CA VAL A 21 0.89 18.59 18.77
C VAL A 21 0.54 20.00 18.31
N THR A 22 0.23 20.15 17.02
CA THR A 22 -0.33 21.38 16.47
C THR A 22 -1.69 21.65 17.09
N THR A 23 -1.83 22.77 17.78
CA THR A 23 -3.12 23.27 18.25
C THR A 23 -3.95 23.72 17.04
N ALA A 24 -4.92 22.90 16.64
CA ALA A 24 -5.83 23.27 15.55
C ALA A 24 -6.85 24.31 16.03
N SER A 25 -7.13 25.33 15.22
CA SER A 25 -8.13 26.35 15.54
C SER A 25 -9.55 25.75 15.48
N ALA A 26 -10.45 26.15 16.38
CA ALA A 26 -11.79 25.57 16.49
C ALA A 26 -12.60 25.61 15.17
N GLY A 27 -12.38 26.64 14.34
CA GLY A 27 -12.99 26.73 13.01
C GLY A 27 -12.49 25.66 12.03
N ALA A 28 -11.18 25.38 12.01
CA ALA A 28 -10.61 24.34 11.16
C ALA A 28 -11.08 22.93 11.58
N VAL A 29 -11.21 22.72 12.90
CA VAL A 29 -11.68 21.46 13.49
C VAL A 29 -13.12 21.15 13.10
N LEU A 30 -13.99 22.16 13.13
CA LEU A 30 -15.38 22.02 12.72
C LEU A 30 -15.51 21.77 11.21
N GLN A 31 -14.71 22.47 10.40
CA GLN A 31 -14.68 22.27 8.96
C GLN A 31 -14.20 20.85 8.58
N ASP A 32 -13.26 20.28 9.34
CA ASP A 32 -12.79 18.90 9.12
C ASP A 32 -13.89 17.86 9.41
N LEU A 33 -14.65 18.08 10.48
CA LEU A 33 -15.86 17.29 10.80
C LEU A 33 -16.92 17.35 9.69
N GLU A 34 -17.18 18.54 9.18
CA GLU A 34 -18.12 18.75 8.09
C GLU A 34 -17.68 18.11 6.78
N ASN A 35 -16.36 18.04 6.55
CA ASN A 35 -15.80 17.40 5.37
C ASN A 35 -15.79 15.87 5.50
N ALA A 36 -15.66 15.34 6.72
CA ALA A 36 -15.65 13.90 7.00
C ALA A 36 -17.03 13.25 7.01
N LEU A 37 -18.11 14.03 7.10
CA LEU A 37 -19.48 13.52 7.28
C LEU A 37 -20.42 13.95 6.15
N MET A 38 -21.37 13.08 5.80
CA MET A 38 -22.44 13.32 4.84
C MET A 38 -23.69 13.85 5.55
N CYS A 39 -24.43 14.77 4.92
CA CYS A 39 -25.71 15.22 5.47
C CYS A 39 -26.76 14.11 5.38
N LYS A 40 -27.30 13.72 6.54
CA LYS A 40 -28.48 12.84 6.68
C LYS A 40 -29.76 13.68 6.67
N CYS A 41 -29.96 14.46 5.62
CA CYS A 41 -31.20 15.21 5.44
C CYS A 41 -32.26 14.34 4.75
N ASP A 42 -33.53 14.47 5.14
CA ASP A 42 -34.67 13.69 4.60
C ASP A 42 -34.84 13.85 3.08
N ASP A 43 -34.43 15.00 2.55
CA ASP A 43 -34.50 15.35 1.13
C ASP A 43 -33.52 14.56 0.23
N LYS A 44 -32.82 13.56 0.78
CA LYS A 44 -31.82 12.72 0.09
C LYS A 44 -30.79 13.53 -0.71
N CYS A 45 -30.34 14.63 -0.14
CA CYS A 45 -29.39 15.56 -0.78
C CYS A 45 -28.06 14.87 -1.19
N GLY A 46 -27.60 13.88 -0.42
CA GLY A 46 -26.40 13.09 -0.73
C GLY A 46 -25.09 13.88 -0.75
N LYS A 47 -25.09 15.10 -0.20
CA LYS A 47 -23.91 15.98 -0.16
C LYS A 47 -23.16 15.82 1.16
N VAL A 48 -21.85 16.06 1.10
CA VAL A 48 -20.98 16.28 2.26
C VAL A 48 -21.55 17.44 3.09
N LEU A 49 -21.53 17.33 4.42
CA LEU A 49 -22.11 18.30 5.34
C LEU A 49 -21.58 19.71 5.09
N LEU A 50 -20.28 19.82 4.77
CA LEU A 50 -19.62 21.07 4.39
C LEU A 50 -20.34 21.81 3.25
N ASN A 51 -20.82 21.07 2.25
CA ASN A 51 -21.45 21.60 1.03
C ASN A 51 -22.98 21.63 1.10
N CYS A 52 -23.56 21.34 2.27
CA CYS A 52 -25.00 21.31 2.47
C CYS A 52 -25.47 22.54 3.27
N THR A 53 -26.60 23.11 2.86
CA THR A 53 -27.17 24.35 3.43
C THR A 53 -28.63 24.17 3.85
N CYS A 54 -29.01 22.95 4.25
CA CYS A 54 -30.36 22.66 4.73
C CYS A 54 -30.49 22.90 6.23
N SER A 55 -31.74 23.02 6.72
CA SER A 55 -32.00 23.24 8.15
C SER A 55 -31.45 22.13 9.05
N THR A 56 -31.37 20.89 8.56
CA THR A 56 -30.75 19.76 9.27
C THR A 56 -29.23 19.89 9.33
N SER A 57 -28.56 20.35 8.27
CA SER A 57 -27.11 20.55 8.30
C SER A 57 -26.73 21.65 9.28
N ASP A 58 -27.49 22.75 9.34
CA ASP A 58 -27.24 23.83 10.28
C ASP A 58 -27.40 23.39 11.75
N LYS A 59 -28.43 22.59 12.05
CA LYS A 59 -28.60 21.99 13.39
C LYS A 59 -27.45 21.05 13.73
N THR A 60 -26.99 20.25 12.77
CA THR A 60 -25.89 19.30 12.95
C THR A 60 -24.57 20.03 13.21
N ARG A 61 -24.29 21.11 12.47
CA ARG A 61 -23.15 22.01 12.68
C ARG A 61 -23.14 22.58 14.10
N ALA A 62 -24.27 23.14 14.53
CA ALA A 62 -24.41 23.67 15.89
C ALA A 62 -24.21 22.59 16.98
N LYS A 63 -24.67 21.36 16.74
CA LYS A 63 -24.43 20.21 17.62
C LYS A 63 -22.93 19.89 17.72
N PHE A 64 -22.23 19.84 16.59
CA PHE A 64 -20.78 19.59 16.56
C PHE A 64 -19.97 20.72 17.18
N SER A 65 -20.34 21.99 16.96
CA SER A 65 -19.70 23.12 17.65
C SER A 65 -19.76 22.95 19.17
N LYS A 66 -20.93 22.62 19.72
CA LYS A 66 -21.09 22.39 21.16
C LYS A 66 -20.27 21.20 21.67
N MET A 67 -20.20 20.11 20.91
CA MET A 67 -19.36 18.96 21.29
C MET A 67 -17.88 19.33 21.33
N LEU A 68 -17.40 20.08 20.34
CA LEU A 68 -16.02 20.58 20.32
C LEU A 68 -15.74 21.54 21.48
N GLU A 69 -16.67 22.44 21.80
CA GLU A 69 -16.57 23.34 22.96
C GLU A 69 -16.53 22.58 24.29
N SER A 70 -17.21 21.42 24.37
CA SER A 70 -17.13 20.54 25.55
C SER A 70 -15.83 19.70 25.64
N GLY A 71 -14.89 19.88 24.70
CA GLY A 71 -13.57 19.25 24.72
C GLY A 71 -13.48 17.89 24.01
N LEU A 72 -14.52 17.47 23.28
CA LEU A 72 -14.43 16.28 22.44
C LEU A 72 -13.56 16.54 21.21
N THR A 73 -12.85 15.50 20.76
CA THR A 73 -12.04 15.57 19.55
C THR A 73 -12.83 15.18 18.29
N VAL A 74 -12.34 15.58 17.12
CA VAL A 74 -12.91 15.24 15.80
C VAL A 74 -13.15 13.74 15.67
N ASP A 75 -12.14 12.92 15.93
CA ASP A 75 -12.22 11.46 15.83
C ASP A 75 -13.27 10.87 16.77
N GLN A 76 -13.43 11.42 17.98
CA GLN A 76 -14.46 10.96 18.91
C GLN A 76 -15.86 11.24 18.39
N ILE A 77 -16.09 12.45 17.86
CA ILE A 77 -17.39 12.84 17.30
C ILE A 77 -17.71 12.02 16.05
N ILE A 78 -16.74 11.81 15.17
CA ILE A 78 -16.91 10.93 14.00
C ILE A 78 -17.26 9.52 14.45
N LYS A 79 -16.55 8.96 15.44
CA LYS A 79 -16.83 7.62 15.97
C LYS A 79 -18.25 7.51 16.52
N MET A 80 -18.73 8.50 17.27
CA MET A 80 -20.10 8.55 17.76
C MET A 80 -21.12 8.58 16.61
N GLN A 81 -20.87 9.38 15.57
CA GLN A 81 -21.76 9.41 14.41
C GLN A 81 -21.74 8.12 13.61
N VAL A 82 -20.60 7.44 13.49
CA VAL A 82 -20.50 6.12 12.84
C VAL A 82 -21.21 5.05 13.67
N ASP A 83 -21.16 5.12 15.00
CA ASP A 83 -21.89 4.21 15.88
C ASP A 83 -23.41 4.39 15.75
N GLU A 84 -23.88 5.63 15.64
CA GLU A 84 -25.30 5.98 15.53
C GLU A 84 -25.90 5.72 14.13
N TYR A 85 -25.16 6.06 13.06
CA TYR A 85 -25.67 6.06 11.68
C TYR A 85 -24.97 5.05 10.75
N GLY A 86 -23.98 4.30 11.26
CA GLY A 86 -23.14 3.38 10.50
C GLY A 86 -22.10 4.10 9.63
N GLU A 87 -21.24 3.32 8.95
CA GLU A 87 -20.18 3.85 8.09
C GLU A 87 -20.70 4.66 6.88
N THR A 88 -21.99 4.54 6.55
CA THR A 88 -22.64 5.31 5.46
C THR A 88 -22.72 6.81 5.72
N VAL A 89 -22.46 7.26 6.95
CA VAL A 89 -22.42 8.68 7.29
C VAL A 89 -21.08 9.32 6.93
N LEU A 90 -20.02 8.52 6.74
CA LEU A 90 -18.71 9.04 6.38
C LEU A 90 -18.70 9.48 4.91
N SER A 91 -18.06 10.61 4.64
CA SER A 91 -17.83 11.07 3.27
C SER A 91 -16.79 10.24 2.53
N ALA A 92 -15.90 9.60 3.29
CA ALA A 92 -14.85 8.72 2.79
C ALA A 92 -14.93 7.36 3.48
N PRO A 93 -14.51 6.29 2.80
CA PRO A 93 -14.38 4.98 3.43
C PRO A 93 -13.53 5.03 4.71
N SER A 94 -13.92 4.24 5.72
CA SER A 94 -13.19 4.17 6.98
C SER A 94 -11.73 3.74 6.74
N LYS A 95 -10.78 4.36 7.43
CA LYS A 95 -9.33 4.05 7.32
C LYS A 95 -8.95 2.72 8.01
N PHE A 96 -9.93 1.97 8.52
CA PHE A 96 -9.72 0.81 9.38
C PHE A 96 -10.55 -0.40 8.91
N GLY A 97 -10.19 -1.60 9.36
CA GLY A 97 -10.94 -2.82 9.08
C GLY A 97 -10.80 -3.30 7.63
N PHE A 98 -11.91 -3.81 7.06
CA PHE A 98 -11.92 -4.44 5.73
C PHE A 98 -11.55 -3.46 4.60
N ASN A 99 -11.86 -2.18 4.77
CA ASN A 99 -11.53 -1.16 3.79
C ASN A 99 -10.02 -1.01 3.60
N LEU A 100 -9.26 -1.10 4.69
CA LEU A 100 -7.81 -1.05 4.66
C LEU A 100 -7.22 -2.28 3.96
N THR A 101 -7.78 -3.48 4.21
CA THR A 101 -7.33 -4.68 3.51
C THR A 101 -7.56 -4.61 2.01
N ALA A 102 -8.66 -4.02 1.54
CA ALA A 102 -8.89 -3.84 0.11
C ALA A 102 -7.79 -2.98 -0.54
N TRP A 103 -7.32 -1.94 0.15
CA TRP A 103 -6.23 -1.09 -0.33
C TRP A 103 -4.85 -1.74 -0.23
N LEU A 104 -4.61 -2.55 0.82
CA LEU A 104 -3.32 -3.19 1.06
C LEU A 104 -3.11 -4.46 0.22
N THR A 105 -4.20 -5.16 -0.10
CA THR A 105 -4.19 -6.40 -0.90
C THR A 105 -3.39 -6.32 -2.19
N PRO A 106 -3.53 -5.31 -3.08
CA PRO A 106 -2.74 -5.26 -4.32
C PRO A 106 -1.23 -5.26 -4.08
N PHE A 107 -0.76 -4.54 -3.06
CA PHE A 107 0.67 -4.52 -2.71
C PHE A 107 1.13 -5.86 -2.17
N VAL A 108 0.36 -6.47 -1.27
CA VAL A 108 0.66 -7.79 -0.71
C VAL A 108 0.68 -8.85 -1.82
N ALA A 109 -0.29 -8.82 -2.73
CA ALA A 109 -0.38 -9.73 -3.85
C ALA A 109 0.81 -9.60 -4.80
N LEU A 110 1.26 -8.37 -5.11
CA LEU A 110 2.44 -8.15 -5.94
C LEU A 110 3.72 -8.66 -5.29
N VAL A 111 3.91 -8.40 -3.99
CA VAL A 111 5.09 -8.87 -3.25
C VAL A 111 5.09 -10.40 -3.16
N ALA A 112 3.95 -10.99 -2.80
CA ALA A 112 3.81 -12.44 -2.71
C ALA A 112 4.00 -13.12 -4.07
N GLY A 113 3.40 -12.58 -5.13
CA GLY A 113 3.53 -13.07 -6.50
C GLY A 113 4.98 -12.98 -7.00
N GLY A 114 5.62 -11.83 -6.83
CA GLY A 114 7.03 -11.63 -7.21
C GLY A 114 7.98 -12.57 -6.45
N PHE A 115 7.74 -12.77 -5.15
CA PHE A 115 8.52 -13.73 -4.36
C PHE A 115 8.29 -15.18 -4.81
N GLY A 116 7.05 -15.53 -5.15
CA GLY A 116 6.69 -16.83 -5.71
C GLY A 116 7.43 -17.11 -7.01
N VAL A 117 7.37 -16.17 -7.97
CA VAL A 117 8.09 -16.27 -9.25
C VAL A 117 9.59 -16.42 -9.02
N ARG A 118 10.19 -15.59 -8.15
CA ARG A 118 11.62 -15.68 -7.81
C ARG A 118 11.99 -17.05 -7.25
N LYS A 119 11.19 -17.59 -6.32
CA LYS A 119 11.42 -18.93 -5.73
C LYS A 119 11.33 -20.03 -6.77
N VAL A 120 10.36 -19.97 -7.68
CA VAL A 120 10.22 -20.93 -8.78
C VAL A 120 11.43 -20.86 -9.71
N LEU A 121 11.84 -19.66 -10.13
CA LEU A 121 13.03 -19.48 -10.96
C LEU A 121 14.30 -20.02 -10.29
N LEU A 122 14.49 -19.74 -9.00
CA LEU A 122 15.63 -20.27 -8.24
C LEU A 122 15.57 -21.79 -8.05
N ALA A 123 14.39 -22.37 -7.87
CA ALA A 123 14.24 -23.82 -7.76
C ALA A 123 14.51 -24.53 -9.11
N CYS A 124 14.10 -23.90 -10.22
CA CYS A 124 14.37 -24.40 -11.56
C CYS A 124 15.86 -24.25 -11.93
N VAL A 125 16.53 -23.19 -11.49
CA VAL A 125 17.95 -22.95 -11.80
C VAL A 125 18.90 -23.67 -10.84
N GLY A 126 18.52 -23.86 -9.58
CA GLY A 126 19.32 -24.55 -8.56
C GLY A 126 19.31 -26.08 -8.71
N LYS A 127 18.43 -26.64 -9.54
CA LYS A 127 18.48 -28.04 -9.97
C LYS A 127 19.48 -28.24 -11.11
N LYS A 128 20.64 -27.59 -11.01
CA LYS A 128 21.80 -27.69 -11.91
C LYS A 128 23.14 -27.80 -11.16
N ASP A 129 23.14 -28.09 -9.85
CA ASP A 129 24.38 -28.28 -9.06
C ASP A 129 24.49 -29.67 -8.38
N ASP A 130 23.77 -30.67 -8.89
CA ASP A 130 24.12 -32.10 -8.71
C ASP A 130 24.03 -32.86 -10.04
N SER A 131 24.33 -32.13 -11.12
CA SER A 131 24.53 -32.64 -12.47
C SER A 131 25.31 -31.57 -13.24
N ASP A 132 26.62 -31.55 -13.00
CA ASP A 132 27.52 -31.49 -14.14
C ASP A 132 27.03 -32.55 -15.16
N SER A 133 26.80 -32.11 -16.40
CA SER A 133 26.18 -32.86 -17.52
C SER A 133 24.65 -32.92 -17.59
N ALA A 134 24.00 -31.78 -17.85
CA ALA A 134 23.01 -31.64 -18.94
C ALA A 134 22.59 -30.17 -19.07
N GLU A 135 23.57 -29.37 -19.45
CA GLU A 135 23.36 -28.33 -20.43
C GLU A 135 22.51 -28.95 -21.59
N ALA A 136 21.72 -28.15 -22.30
CA ALA A 136 21.48 -28.47 -23.70
C ALA A 136 22.54 -27.72 -24.51
N PRO A 137 23.80 -28.23 -24.61
CA PRO A 137 24.66 -27.95 -25.73
C PRO A 137 24.49 -29.07 -26.77
N GLY A 138 23.58 -30.03 -26.56
CA GLY A 138 23.49 -31.24 -27.37
C GLY A 138 22.87 -31.06 -28.74
N ALA A 139 22.27 -29.90 -29.04
CA ALA A 139 21.91 -29.56 -30.41
C ALA A 139 22.97 -28.63 -31.01
N GLU A 140 23.41 -27.61 -30.29
CA GLU A 140 24.30 -26.56 -30.81
C GLU A 140 25.77 -27.00 -30.89
N THR A 141 26.25 -27.81 -29.95
CA THR A 141 27.62 -28.37 -29.92
C THR A 141 27.75 -29.63 -30.79
N GLU A 142 26.69 -30.44 -30.94
CA GLU A 142 26.64 -31.52 -31.94
C GLU A 142 26.65 -30.96 -33.36
N ILE A 143 25.80 -29.94 -33.62
CA ILE A 143 25.76 -29.19 -34.87
C ILE A 143 27.14 -28.55 -35.10
N SER A 144 27.66 -27.75 -34.18
CA SER A 144 28.97 -27.07 -34.27
C SER A 144 30.13 -28.05 -34.50
N GLY A 145 30.15 -29.19 -33.81
CA GLY A 145 31.13 -30.27 -34.02
C GLY A 145 31.06 -30.86 -35.43
N LYS A 146 29.86 -31.07 -35.97
CA LYS A 146 29.64 -31.54 -37.34
C LYS A 146 30.13 -30.53 -38.39
N TYR A 147 29.88 -29.23 -38.20
CA TYR A 147 30.37 -28.18 -39.10
C TYR A 147 31.89 -27.99 -39.01
N SER A 148 32.45 -28.02 -37.80
CA SER A 148 33.91 -27.98 -37.54
C SER A 148 34.65 -29.11 -38.23
N LYS A 149 34.09 -30.32 -38.23
CA LYS A 149 34.68 -31.49 -38.90
C LYS A 149 34.65 -31.38 -40.42
N ARG A 150 33.54 -30.88 -40.99
CA ARG A 150 33.41 -30.64 -42.44
C ARG A 150 34.36 -29.55 -42.95
N LEU A 151 34.57 -28.49 -42.17
CA LEU A 151 35.52 -27.43 -42.54
C LEU A 151 36.97 -27.94 -42.66
N LYS A 152 37.39 -28.87 -41.80
CA LYS A 152 38.74 -29.45 -41.88
C LYS A 152 38.92 -30.34 -43.11
N ASP A 153 37.91 -31.15 -43.42
CA ASP A 153 37.92 -32.07 -44.57
C ASP A 153 38.01 -31.32 -45.91
N GLU A 154 37.30 -30.20 -46.03
CA GLU A 154 37.39 -29.30 -47.20
C GLU A 154 38.75 -28.56 -47.25
N LEU A 155 39.31 -28.16 -46.11
CA LEU A 155 40.59 -27.45 -46.06
C LEU A 155 41.75 -28.37 -46.49
N ASP A 156 41.78 -29.61 -46.00
CA ASP A 156 42.76 -30.63 -46.41
C ASP A 156 42.62 -31.00 -47.91
N GLY A 157 41.41 -30.88 -48.48
CA GLY A 157 41.15 -31.10 -49.90
C GLY A 157 41.58 -29.94 -50.83
N ILE A 158 41.80 -28.74 -50.28
CA ILE A 158 42.23 -27.54 -51.04
C ILE A 158 43.77 -27.36 -50.95
N GLU A 159 44.42 -27.94 -49.95
CA GLU A 159 45.89 -27.88 -49.77
C GLU A 159 46.66 -28.99 -50.54
N LEU A 160 46.02 -29.65 -51.50
CA LEU A 160 46.60 -30.60 -52.48
C LEU A 160 46.53 -30.06 -53.91
#